data_AF-A0A957BWC7-F1
#
_entry.id   AF-A0A957BWC7-F1
#
_cell.length_a   1.000
_cell.length_b   1.000
_cell.length_c   1.000
_cell.angle_alpha   90.00
_cell.angle_beta   90.00
_cell.angle_gamma   90.00
#
_symmetry.space_group_name_H-M   'P 1'
#
loop_
_entity.id
_entity.type
_entity.pdbx_description
1 polymer ?
#
loop_
_entity_poly.entity_id
_entity_poly.type
_entity_poly.pdbx_seq_one_letter_code
_entity_poly.pdbx_strand_id
1 'polypeptide(L)'
;VSLNPFWVPIWSKYINFKGNTVNSIDDLVDYWQAYFAGGADQPLFAFLNLMQPHLPFQPPQQYIDQVAPELRGDRRAYQFMGRFNADGAAWASPPDPVLEDWQRDTLSAFYEAEIAFQDDHLGKLLDYLRQSKALDNTLVLIVADHGEGLGEHDLFGHGFAVHQELVHVPLIMRGADQVPVGGIVRENVSTRRIFHTLLDVAGLQTGIPGSDVSDLSLLKTIRGGDPESDLAFSEAIPPSTFLRVLEHRNPAVIDRLRLRLTRRGVYQGDHKLMVAGDTPESLYNVAVDPTESHNLVAEQPQLVEALLQTIAAFAPGLHSQEMESAAVRDVSDEVLEQLRALGYVD
;
A
#
# COMPACT_ATOMS: atom_id res chain seq x y z
N VAL A 1 -17.78 0.10 -17.91
CA VAL A 1 -17.55 0.33 -19.36
C VAL A 1 -16.48 -0.64 -19.79
N SER A 2 -16.76 -1.60 -20.69
CA SER A 2 -15.75 -2.56 -21.14
C SER A 2 -14.69 -1.83 -21.96
N LEU A 3 -13.50 -1.63 -21.40
CA LEU A 3 -12.40 -0.99 -22.09
C LEU A 3 -11.90 -1.93 -23.20
N ASN A 4 -12.19 -1.56 -24.44
CA ASN A 4 -11.67 -2.25 -25.61
C ASN A 4 -10.14 -2.07 -25.62
N PRO A 5 -9.34 -3.15 -25.71
CA PRO A 5 -7.88 -3.12 -25.61
C PRO A 5 -7.22 -2.21 -26.65
N PHE A 6 -7.88 -1.90 -27.77
CA PHE A 6 -7.38 -0.91 -28.74
C PHE A 6 -7.31 0.53 -28.20
N TRP A 7 -8.12 0.87 -27.21
CA TRP A 7 -8.22 2.23 -26.68
C TRP A 7 -7.41 2.42 -25.38
N VAL A 8 -6.99 1.35 -24.71
CA VAL A 8 -6.22 1.40 -23.45
C VAL A 8 -4.93 2.25 -23.55
N PRO A 9 -4.12 2.19 -24.63
CA PRO A 9 -2.92 3.04 -24.75
C PRO A 9 -3.23 4.54 -24.95
N ILE A 10 -4.42 4.86 -25.44
CA ILE A 10 -4.89 6.24 -25.62
C ILE A 10 -5.45 6.73 -24.28
N TRP A 11 -6.32 5.94 -23.64
CA TRP A 11 -6.91 6.30 -22.35
C TRP A 11 -5.89 6.39 -21.21
N SER A 12 -4.91 5.50 -21.12
CA SER A 12 -3.82 5.58 -20.13
C SER A 12 -2.90 6.80 -20.32
N LYS A 13 -2.86 7.39 -21.52
CA LYS A 13 -2.16 8.66 -21.80
C LYS A 13 -3.00 9.89 -21.48
N TYR A 14 -4.33 9.79 -21.52
CA TYR A 14 -5.24 10.93 -21.36
C TYR A 14 -5.94 10.99 -19.99
N ILE A 15 -6.12 9.85 -19.31
CA ILE A 15 -6.42 9.80 -17.88
C ILE A 15 -5.08 9.66 -17.17
N ASN A 16 -4.68 10.68 -16.42
CA ASN A 16 -3.41 10.71 -15.72
C ASN A 16 -3.43 9.81 -14.46
N PHE A 17 -3.54 8.49 -14.64
CA PHE A 17 -3.54 7.51 -13.55
C PHE A 17 -2.24 7.55 -12.72
N LYS A 18 -1.14 8.07 -13.29
CA LYS A 18 0.17 8.16 -12.63
C LYS A 18 0.45 9.49 -11.92
N GLY A 19 -0.50 10.42 -11.88
CA GLY A 19 -0.23 11.76 -11.36
C GLY A 19 0.95 12.41 -12.08
N ASN A 20 1.59 13.40 -11.44
CA ASN A 20 2.82 13.98 -11.95
C ASN A 20 3.72 14.32 -10.78
N THR A 21 4.56 13.37 -10.37
CA THR A 21 5.49 13.50 -9.24
C THR A 21 6.28 14.80 -9.27
N VAL A 22 6.79 15.20 -10.45
CA VAL A 22 7.61 16.41 -10.58
C VAL A 22 6.78 17.64 -10.24
N ASN A 23 5.63 17.80 -10.89
CA ASN A 23 4.76 18.93 -10.65
C ASN A 23 4.22 18.93 -9.20
N SER A 24 3.85 17.77 -8.64
CA SER A 24 3.34 17.69 -7.27
C SER A 24 4.38 18.13 -6.24
N ILE A 25 5.66 17.83 -6.47
CA ILE A 25 6.76 18.31 -5.62
C ILE A 25 7.00 19.80 -5.82
N ASP A 26 7.07 20.26 -7.07
CA ASP A 26 7.28 21.68 -7.38
C ASP A 26 6.14 22.55 -6.83
N ASP A 27 4.88 22.12 -7.00
CA ASP A 27 3.68 22.79 -6.48
C ASP A 27 3.71 22.89 -4.95
N LEU A 28 4.15 21.82 -4.26
CA LEU A 28 4.30 21.83 -2.80
C LEU A 28 5.40 22.80 -2.36
N VAL A 29 6.53 22.82 -3.05
CA VAL A 29 7.64 23.75 -2.77
C VAL A 29 7.21 25.20 -2.98
N ASP A 30 6.54 25.50 -4.09
CA ASP A 30 6.06 26.83 -4.42
C ASP A 30 4.99 27.30 -3.41
N TYR A 31 4.06 26.42 -3.05
CA TYR A 31 3.08 26.71 -1.99
C TYR A 31 3.77 27.00 -0.66
N TRP A 32 4.73 26.17 -0.27
CA TRP A 32 5.50 26.36 0.96
C TRP A 32 6.21 27.71 0.98
N GLN A 33 6.88 28.09 -0.11
CA GLN A 33 7.54 29.39 -0.23
C GLN A 33 6.55 30.55 -0.08
N ALA A 34 5.44 30.49 -0.81
CA ALA A 34 4.43 31.53 -0.79
C ALA A 34 3.79 31.69 0.60
N TYR A 35 3.51 30.57 1.27
CA TYR A 35 2.89 30.54 2.60
C TYR A 35 3.75 31.28 3.63
N PHE A 36 5.04 30.93 3.74
CA PHE A 36 5.92 31.55 4.73
C PHE A 36 6.42 32.94 4.32
N ALA A 37 6.59 33.22 3.03
CA ALA A 37 6.92 34.57 2.55
C ALA A 37 5.79 35.58 2.84
N GLY A 38 4.54 35.12 2.89
CA GLY A 38 3.38 35.91 3.29
C GLY A 38 3.31 36.24 4.79
N GLY A 39 4.26 35.76 5.59
CA GLY A 39 4.30 35.98 7.05
C GLY A 39 3.34 35.10 7.85
N ALA A 40 2.84 34.01 7.25
CA ALA A 40 2.00 33.06 7.97
C ALA A 40 2.80 32.32 9.07
N ASP A 41 2.16 32.12 10.22
CA ASP A 41 2.77 31.51 11.42
C ASP A 41 2.06 30.23 11.89
N GLN A 42 0.99 29.82 11.21
CA GLN A 42 0.23 28.64 11.60
C GLN A 42 0.94 27.34 11.18
N PRO A 43 0.81 26.26 11.97
CA PRO A 43 1.32 24.94 11.57
C PRO A 43 0.67 24.46 10.27
N LEU A 44 1.44 23.73 9.47
CA LEU A 44 1.01 23.21 8.18
C LEU A 44 1.00 21.68 8.20
N PHE A 45 -0.10 21.10 7.71
CA PHE A 45 -0.19 19.69 7.37
C PHE A 45 -0.16 19.56 5.84
N ALA A 46 0.84 18.85 5.31
CA ALA A 46 0.94 18.54 3.89
C ALA A 46 0.81 17.04 3.68
N PHE A 47 -0.10 16.65 2.79
CA PHE A 47 -0.21 15.28 2.28
C PHE A 47 0.16 15.27 0.80
N LEU A 48 1.30 14.67 0.49
CA LEU A 48 1.81 14.53 -0.87
C LEU A 48 1.59 13.08 -1.32
N ASN A 49 0.52 12.86 -2.09
CA ASN A 49 0.24 11.55 -2.68
C ASN A 49 1.03 11.38 -3.98
N LEU A 50 1.87 10.37 -4.04
CA LEU A 50 2.75 10.08 -5.17
C LEU A 50 2.34 8.74 -5.76
N MET A 51 1.98 8.74 -7.04
CA MET A 51 1.32 7.58 -7.65
C MET A 51 2.30 6.52 -8.20
N GLN A 52 3.56 6.86 -8.46
CA GLN A 52 4.56 5.82 -8.79
C GLN A 52 4.94 5.08 -7.51
N PRO A 53 5.08 3.75 -7.53
CA PRO A 53 5.29 2.89 -8.71
C PRO A 53 4.02 2.23 -9.32
N HIS A 54 2.80 2.72 -9.08
CA HIS A 54 1.57 2.11 -9.61
C HIS A 54 1.60 1.90 -11.13
N LEU A 55 0.85 0.90 -11.60
CA LEU A 55 0.69 0.55 -13.01
C LEU A 55 0.16 1.72 -13.87
N PRO A 56 0.48 1.77 -15.17
CA PRO A 56 1.40 0.89 -15.92
C PRO A 56 2.88 1.20 -15.66
N PHE A 57 3.77 0.21 -15.63
CA PHE A 57 5.21 0.46 -15.40
C PHE A 57 5.91 1.00 -16.66
N GLN A 58 6.21 2.29 -16.67
CA GLN A 58 6.83 3.06 -17.76
C GLN A 58 7.91 4.04 -17.22
N PRO A 59 8.93 3.54 -16.50
CA PRO A 59 9.94 4.42 -15.91
C PRO A 59 10.83 5.02 -17.01
N PRO A 60 11.43 6.20 -16.80
CA PRO A 60 12.40 6.74 -17.76
C PRO A 60 13.59 5.78 -17.92
N GLN A 61 14.08 5.61 -19.15
CA GLN A 61 15.09 4.61 -19.51
C GLN A 61 16.35 4.66 -18.63
N GLN A 62 16.78 5.85 -18.20
CA GLN A 62 17.95 6.02 -17.34
C GLN A 62 17.84 5.27 -16.00
N TYR A 63 16.62 5.13 -15.46
CA TYR A 63 16.38 4.41 -14.21
C TYR A 63 16.42 2.90 -14.42
N ILE A 64 15.87 2.40 -15.53
CA ILE A 64 16.03 1.00 -15.93
C ILE A 64 17.53 0.68 -16.12
N ASP A 65 18.26 1.55 -16.83
CA ASP A 65 19.69 1.37 -17.05
C ASP A 65 20.51 1.39 -15.74
N GLN A 66 20.01 2.04 -14.69
CA GLN A 66 20.63 2.11 -13.37
C GLN A 66 20.33 0.87 -12.53
N VAL A 67 19.08 0.44 -12.44
CA VAL A 67 18.65 -0.66 -11.57
C VAL A 67 18.86 -2.04 -12.20
N ALA A 68 18.68 -2.14 -13.52
CA ALA A 68 18.69 -3.38 -14.28
C ALA A 68 19.45 -3.20 -15.62
N PRO A 69 20.76 -2.89 -15.58
CA PRO A 69 21.57 -2.65 -16.78
C PRO A 69 21.60 -3.83 -17.77
N GLU A 70 21.37 -5.05 -17.30
CA GLU A 70 21.26 -6.27 -18.11
C GLU A 70 20.05 -6.27 -19.05
N LEU A 71 18.98 -5.53 -18.73
CA LEU A 71 17.82 -5.40 -19.61
C LEU A 71 18.07 -4.45 -20.78
N ARG A 72 19.17 -3.69 -20.78
CA ARG A 72 19.47 -2.71 -21.83
C ARG A 72 19.55 -3.39 -23.19
N GLY A 73 18.58 -3.08 -24.05
CA GLY A 73 18.48 -3.65 -25.41
C GLY A 73 17.85 -5.04 -25.47
N ASP A 74 17.35 -5.59 -24.36
CA ASP A 74 16.61 -6.86 -24.33
C ASP A 74 15.24 -6.70 -25.00
N ARG A 75 15.18 -7.05 -26.29
CA ARG A 75 13.93 -6.97 -27.06
C ARG A 75 12.81 -7.82 -26.47
N ARG A 76 13.11 -8.94 -25.83
CA ARG A 76 12.10 -9.85 -25.27
C ARG A 76 11.43 -9.20 -24.05
N ALA A 77 12.23 -8.65 -23.15
CA ALA A 77 11.76 -7.94 -21.96
C ALA A 77 10.87 -6.74 -22.32
N TYR A 78 11.34 -5.86 -23.20
CA TYR A 78 10.56 -4.68 -23.62
C TYR A 78 9.29 -5.02 -24.40
N GLN A 79 9.30 -6.09 -25.21
CA GLN A 79 8.08 -6.58 -25.87
C GLN A 79 7.08 -7.15 -24.86
N PHE A 80 7.56 -7.85 -23.84
CA PHE A 80 6.72 -8.32 -22.75
C PHE A 80 6.10 -7.15 -21.99
N MET A 81 6.90 -6.17 -21.55
CA MET A 81 6.39 -4.96 -20.87
C MET A 81 5.42 -4.16 -21.72
N GLY A 82 5.69 -4.02 -23.02
CA GLY A 82 4.77 -3.34 -23.95
C GLY A 82 3.40 -4.04 -24.05
N ARG A 83 3.37 -5.38 -24.06
CA ARG A 83 2.12 -6.15 -24.05
C ARG A 83 1.42 -6.08 -22.69
N PHE A 84 2.18 -6.25 -21.62
CA PHE A 84 1.66 -6.19 -20.25
C PHE A 84 1.01 -4.83 -19.95
N ASN A 85 1.68 -3.73 -20.29
CA ASN A 85 1.14 -2.39 -20.09
C ASN A 85 -0.05 -2.04 -21.01
N ALA A 86 -0.27 -2.80 -22.08
CA ALA A 86 -1.39 -2.59 -22.98
C ALA A 86 -2.65 -3.38 -22.59
N ASP A 87 -2.55 -4.36 -21.69
CA ASP A 87 -3.66 -5.21 -21.25
C ASP A 87 -4.10 -4.84 -19.83
N GLY A 88 -4.81 -3.70 -19.70
CA GLY A 88 -5.31 -3.25 -18.39
C GLY A 88 -6.23 -4.25 -17.68
N ALA A 89 -6.86 -5.16 -18.42
CA ALA A 89 -7.67 -6.23 -17.83
C ALA A 89 -6.81 -7.36 -17.23
N ALA A 90 -5.57 -7.54 -17.69
CA ALA A 90 -4.61 -8.45 -17.07
C ALA A 90 -4.16 -7.95 -15.69
N TRP A 91 -4.14 -6.64 -15.45
CA TRP A 91 -3.79 -6.10 -14.12
C TRP A 91 -4.80 -6.46 -13.03
N ALA A 92 -6.06 -6.69 -13.43
CA ALA A 92 -7.13 -7.12 -12.54
C ALA A 92 -7.22 -8.65 -12.38
N SER A 93 -6.29 -9.40 -12.99
CA SER A 93 -6.37 -10.87 -13.08
C SER A 93 -5.05 -11.51 -12.65
N PRO A 94 -5.07 -12.57 -11.82
CA PRO A 94 -3.89 -13.40 -11.64
C PRO A 94 -3.39 -13.92 -12.99
N PRO A 95 -2.07 -13.99 -13.21
CA PRO A 95 -1.52 -14.42 -14.48
C PRO A 95 -1.90 -15.88 -14.78
N ASP A 96 -2.40 -16.13 -15.99
CA ASP A 96 -2.66 -17.48 -16.50
C ASP A 96 -2.22 -17.58 -17.98
N PRO A 97 -1.17 -18.36 -18.31
CA PRO A 97 -0.34 -19.13 -17.38
C PRO A 97 0.40 -18.24 -16.38
N VAL A 98 0.84 -18.83 -15.27
CA VAL A 98 1.73 -18.17 -14.29
C VAL A 98 2.95 -17.60 -15.01
N LEU A 99 3.41 -16.43 -14.56
CA LEU A 99 4.59 -15.77 -15.10
C LEU A 99 5.83 -16.67 -14.98
N GLU A 100 6.60 -16.77 -16.06
CA GLU A 100 7.94 -17.37 -16.04
C GLU A 100 8.91 -16.48 -15.23
N ASP A 101 9.98 -17.05 -14.69
CA ASP A 101 10.96 -16.32 -13.87
C ASP A 101 11.45 -15.02 -14.53
N TRP A 102 11.88 -15.09 -15.80
CA TRP A 102 12.35 -13.90 -16.53
C TRP A 102 11.26 -12.83 -16.71
N GLN A 103 9.98 -13.20 -16.70
CA GLN A 103 8.87 -12.24 -16.79
C GLN A 103 8.68 -11.53 -15.45
N ARG A 104 8.75 -12.26 -14.33
CA ARG A 104 8.75 -11.70 -12.98
C ARG A 104 9.95 -10.79 -12.76
N ASP A 105 11.14 -11.24 -13.13
CA ASP A 105 12.37 -10.43 -13.05
C ASP A 105 12.25 -9.15 -13.89
N THR A 106 11.64 -9.24 -15.08
CA THR A 106 11.39 -8.05 -15.91
C THR A 106 10.39 -7.09 -15.25
N LEU A 107 9.29 -7.58 -14.68
CA LEU A 107 8.31 -6.74 -13.96
C LEU A 107 8.96 -6.06 -12.75
N SER A 108 9.70 -6.83 -11.96
CA SER A 108 10.43 -6.37 -10.77
C SER A 108 11.43 -5.27 -11.13
N ALA A 109 12.25 -5.46 -12.16
CA ALA A 109 13.18 -4.44 -12.62
C ALA A 109 12.50 -3.12 -13.07
N PHE A 110 11.35 -3.22 -13.75
CA PHE A 110 10.58 -2.04 -14.15
C PHE A 110 9.93 -1.36 -12.95
N TYR A 111 9.42 -2.11 -11.97
CA TYR A 111 8.88 -1.60 -10.72
C TYR A 111 9.95 -0.91 -9.87
N GLU A 112 11.13 -1.51 -9.73
CA GLU A 112 12.29 -0.91 -9.04
C GLU A 112 12.77 0.38 -9.72
N ALA A 113 12.74 0.44 -11.06
CA ALA A 113 13.08 1.65 -11.80
C ALA A 113 12.07 2.79 -11.57
N GLU A 114 10.79 2.48 -11.36
CA GLU A 114 9.77 3.46 -10.94
C GLU A 114 10.05 3.98 -9.53
N ILE A 115 10.43 3.09 -8.60
CA ILE A 115 10.83 3.47 -7.24
C ILE A 115 12.07 4.38 -7.29
N ALA A 116 13.09 4.02 -8.07
CA ALA A 116 14.31 4.82 -8.20
C ALA A 116 14.02 6.22 -8.78
N PHE A 117 13.12 6.32 -9.76
CA PHE A 117 12.62 7.62 -10.22
C PHE A 117 11.95 8.41 -9.09
N GLN A 118 11.10 7.75 -8.33
CA GLN A 118 10.35 8.39 -7.25
C GLN A 118 11.26 8.88 -6.12
N ASP A 119 12.26 8.07 -5.73
CA ASP A 119 13.25 8.37 -4.71
C ASP A 119 14.11 9.59 -5.08
N ASP A 120 14.60 9.65 -6.32
CA ASP A 120 15.36 10.79 -6.85
C ASP A 120 14.59 12.12 -6.74
N HIS A 121 13.29 12.08 -7.02
CA HIS A 121 12.44 13.26 -6.96
C HIS A 121 12.09 13.63 -5.52
N LEU A 122 11.76 12.66 -4.67
CA LEU A 122 11.55 12.88 -3.25
C LEU A 122 12.82 13.46 -2.58
N GLY A 123 14.00 13.02 -3.00
CA GLY A 123 15.29 13.57 -2.57
C GLY A 123 15.40 15.07 -2.79
N LYS A 124 14.90 15.60 -3.92
CA LYS A 124 14.89 17.05 -4.22
C LYS A 124 14.03 17.84 -3.23
N LEU A 125 12.85 17.31 -2.88
CA LEU A 125 11.99 17.92 -1.86
C LEU A 125 12.70 17.95 -0.51
N LEU A 126 13.27 16.82 -0.08
CA LEU A 126 13.98 16.72 1.20
C LEU A 126 15.22 17.64 1.23
N ASP A 127 15.94 17.74 0.13
CA ASP A 127 17.08 18.65 -0.02
C ASP A 127 16.65 20.12 0.09
N TYR A 128 15.54 20.50 -0.55
CA TYR A 128 14.96 21.84 -0.43
C TYR A 128 14.57 22.15 1.03
N LEU A 129 13.84 21.25 1.69
CA LEU A 129 13.45 21.42 3.09
C LEU A 129 14.66 21.50 4.03
N ARG A 130 15.76 20.79 3.71
CA ARG A 130 17.02 20.86 4.44
C ARG A 130 17.71 22.21 4.25
N GLN A 131 17.84 22.67 3.02
CA GLN A 131 18.53 23.94 2.69
C GLN A 131 17.80 25.16 3.26
N SER A 132 16.47 25.11 3.29
CA SER A 132 15.62 26.14 3.89
C SER A 132 15.53 26.07 5.42
N LYS A 133 16.14 25.06 6.06
CA LYS A 133 16.01 24.72 7.49
C LYS A 133 14.59 24.38 7.94
N ALA A 134 13.64 24.24 7.01
CA ALA A 134 12.28 23.83 7.31
C ALA A 134 12.23 22.44 7.97
N LEU A 135 13.16 21.55 7.61
CA LEU A 135 13.28 20.23 8.22
C LEU A 135 13.48 20.27 9.74
N ASP A 136 14.04 21.33 10.33
CA ASP A 136 14.31 21.38 11.77
C ASP A 136 13.01 21.43 12.60
N ASN A 137 11.92 21.93 12.01
CA ASN A 137 10.61 22.05 12.64
C ASN A 137 9.52 21.26 11.90
N THR A 138 9.89 20.22 11.15
CA THR A 138 8.94 19.40 10.37
C THR A 138 9.05 17.94 10.77
N LEU A 139 7.90 17.34 11.11
CA LEU A 139 7.75 15.89 11.14
C LEU A 139 7.47 15.41 9.71
N VAL A 140 8.33 14.54 9.20
CA VAL A 140 8.20 13.88 7.90
C VAL A 140 7.82 12.43 8.13
N LEU A 141 6.73 11.99 7.50
CA LEU A 141 6.36 10.58 7.40
C LEU A 141 6.40 10.16 5.93
N ILE A 142 7.03 9.03 5.63
CA ILE A 142 6.98 8.37 4.33
C ILE A 142 6.31 7.02 4.57
N VAL A 143 5.21 6.77 3.87
CA VAL A 143 4.41 5.56 3.99
C VAL A 143 3.89 5.14 2.63
N ALA A 144 3.71 3.83 2.41
CA ALA A 144 2.90 3.31 1.31
C ALA A 144 1.54 2.85 1.84
N ASP A 145 0.51 3.01 1.03
CA ASP A 145 -0.85 2.53 1.32
C ASP A 145 -0.93 1.00 1.27
N HIS A 146 -0.24 0.40 0.30
CA HIS A 146 0.00 -1.03 0.16
C HIS A 146 1.28 -1.29 -0.68
N GLY A 147 1.68 -2.56 -0.81
CA GLY A 147 2.68 -3.00 -1.78
C GLY A 147 2.06 -3.64 -3.02
N GLU A 148 2.85 -4.33 -3.84
CA GLU A 148 2.37 -4.88 -5.12
C GLU A 148 2.89 -6.30 -5.32
N GLY A 149 1.99 -7.23 -5.68
CA GLY A 149 2.37 -8.58 -6.08
C GLY A 149 2.80 -8.58 -7.54
N LEU A 150 4.02 -9.07 -7.81
CA LEU A 150 4.65 -9.07 -9.13
C LEU A 150 4.77 -10.47 -9.74
N GLY A 151 4.05 -11.44 -9.17
CA GLY A 151 4.03 -12.85 -9.61
C GLY A 151 4.29 -13.84 -8.47
N GLU A 152 4.59 -13.36 -7.27
CA GLU A 152 4.65 -14.13 -6.03
C GLU A 152 3.30 -14.82 -5.78
N HIS A 153 3.34 -16.03 -5.22
CA HIS A 153 2.15 -16.84 -4.91
C HIS A 153 1.18 -17.04 -6.09
N ASP A 154 1.70 -16.98 -7.33
CA ASP A 154 0.92 -17.03 -8.58
C ASP A 154 -0.12 -15.91 -8.72
N LEU A 155 0.05 -14.82 -7.97
CA LEU A 155 -0.81 -13.65 -7.95
C LEU A 155 -0.09 -12.46 -8.60
N PHE A 156 -0.90 -11.53 -9.10
CA PHE A 156 -0.43 -10.23 -9.55
C PHE A 156 -1.41 -9.19 -9.02
N GLY A 157 -0.90 -8.01 -8.66
CA GLY A 157 -1.73 -6.95 -8.10
C GLY A 157 -1.87 -7.08 -6.57
N HIS A 158 -2.75 -6.26 -6.01
CA HIS A 158 -2.96 -6.12 -4.57
C HIS A 158 -4.40 -6.44 -4.11
N GLY A 159 -5.31 -6.78 -5.03
CA GLY A 159 -6.75 -6.80 -4.75
C GLY A 159 -7.32 -8.04 -4.05
N PHE A 160 -6.59 -9.17 -4.00
CA PHE A 160 -7.17 -10.46 -3.61
C PHE A 160 -6.46 -11.17 -2.46
N ALA A 161 -5.36 -10.63 -1.95
CA ALA A 161 -4.52 -11.28 -0.96
C ALA A 161 -3.98 -10.28 0.07
N VAL A 162 -3.36 -10.83 1.11
CA VAL A 162 -2.77 -10.07 2.23
C VAL A 162 -1.35 -10.55 2.51
N HIS A 163 -0.64 -11.04 1.49
CA HIS A 163 0.75 -11.52 1.58
C HIS A 163 1.73 -10.40 1.95
N GLN A 164 2.94 -10.76 2.40
CA GLN A 164 3.93 -9.81 2.93
C GLN A 164 4.24 -8.68 1.96
N GLU A 165 4.40 -8.99 0.67
CA GLU A 165 4.64 -8.02 -0.39
C GLU A 165 3.53 -6.97 -0.55
N LEU A 166 2.33 -7.22 0.00
CA LEU A 166 1.19 -6.30 -0.08
C LEU A 166 1.00 -5.48 1.20
N VAL A 167 1.27 -6.04 2.37
CA VAL A 167 0.85 -5.44 3.65
C VAL A 167 2.00 -4.96 4.53
N HIS A 168 3.24 -5.41 4.28
CA HIS A 168 4.42 -4.95 5.00
C HIS A 168 5.08 -3.79 4.23
N VAL A 169 4.48 -2.62 4.43
CA VAL A 169 4.82 -1.37 3.73
C VAL A 169 5.89 -0.56 4.47
N PRO A 170 6.65 0.30 3.76
CA PRO A 170 7.50 1.28 4.43
C PRO A 170 6.67 2.18 5.33
N LEU A 171 7.20 2.46 6.53
CA LEU A 171 6.72 3.50 7.44
C LEU A 171 7.93 4.15 8.10
N ILE A 172 8.42 5.22 7.48
CA ILE A 172 9.62 5.95 7.92
C ILE A 172 9.18 7.26 8.54
N MET A 173 9.67 7.57 9.74
CA MET A 173 9.38 8.82 10.43
C MET A 173 10.67 9.56 10.78
N ARG A 174 10.71 10.86 10.50
CA ARG A 174 11.85 11.73 10.78
C ARG A 174 11.39 13.10 11.24
N GLY A 175 11.95 13.59 12.34
CA GLY A 175 11.63 14.91 12.89
C GLY A 175 10.81 14.83 14.17
N ALA A 176 10.62 15.99 14.81
CA ALA A 176 10.30 16.16 16.23
C ALA A 176 11.39 15.65 17.18
N ASP A 177 11.70 16.41 18.24
CA ASP A 177 12.67 16.06 19.29
C ASP A 177 12.41 14.70 19.96
N GLN A 178 11.22 14.14 19.73
CA GLN A 178 10.72 12.91 20.30
C GLN A 178 11.05 11.65 19.46
N VAL A 179 11.52 11.81 18.22
CA VAL A 179 11.85 10.69 17.32
C VAL A 179 13.37 10.47 17.28
N PRO A 180 13.88 9.32 17.77
CA PRO A 180 15.31 9.05 17.77
C PRO A 180 15.84 8.82 16.35
N VAL A 181 17.04 9.34 16.08
CA VAL A 181 17.72 9.16 14.78
C VAL A 181 18.28 7.75 14.67
N GLY A 182 17.99 7.06 13.56
CA GLY A 182 18.58 5.75 13.25
C GLY A 182 18.01 4.56 14.04
N GLY A 183 16.87 4.74 14.72
CA GLY A 183 16.16 3.66 15.39
C GLY A 183 15.39 2.77 14.41
N ILE A 184 15.23 1.50 14.78
CA ILE A 184 14.31 0.55 14.12
C ILE A 184 13.35 0.04 15.19
N VAL A 185 12.06 0.23 14.95
CA VAL A 185 10.96 -0.39 15.72
C VAL A 185 10.69 -1.75 15.10
N ARG A 186 10.69 -2.81 15.89
CA ARG A 186 10.48 -4.19 15.40
C ARG A 186 9.06 -4.69 15.64
N GLU A 187 8.37 -4.04 16.57
CA GLU A 187 6.97 -4.29 16.89
C GLU A 187 6.09 -4.02 15.66
N ASN A 188 5.13 -4.90 15.42
CA ASN A 188 4.12 -4.75 14.40
C ASN A 188 3.27 -3.53 14.71
N VAL A 189 3.12 -2.67 13.69
CA VAL A 189 2.26 -1.49 13.75
C VAL A 189 1.36 -1.46 12.52
N SER A 190 0.28 -0.71 12.61
CA SER A 190 -0.65 -0.50 11.49
C SER A 190 -0.62 0.94 11.03
N THR A 191 -0.78 1.16 9.72
CA THR A 191 -0.91 2.49 9.10
C THR A 191 -2.04 3.32 9.74
N ARG A 192 -3.06 2.67 10.33
CA ARG A 192 -4.13 3.34 11.09
C ARG A 192 -3.60 4.20 12.26
N ARG A 193 -2.43 3.86 12.82
CA ARG A 193 -1.79 4.61 13.91
C ARG A 193 -1.23 5.96 13.45
N ILE A 194 -1.08 6.20 12.14
CA ILE A 194 -0.63 7.48 11.60
C ILE A 194 -1.60 8.61 11.98
N PHE A 195 -2.90 8.36 11.88
CA PHE A 195 -3.94 9.33 12.29
C PHE A 195 -3.74 9.78 13.74
N HIS A 196 -3.59 8.82 14.66
CA HIS A 196 -3.36 9.09 16.08
C HIS A 196 -2.04 9.82 16.33
N THR A 197 -0.98 9.42 15.63
CA THR A 197 0.35 10.03 15.75
C THR A 197 0.35 11.48 15.31
N LEU A 198 -0.32 11.80 14.19
CA LEU A 198 -0.41 13.16 13.68
C LEU A 198 -1.19 14.07 14.64
N LEU A 199 -2.29 13.59 15.22
CA LEU A 199 -3.05 14.35 16.22
C LEU A 199 -2.25 14.56 17.51
N ASP A 200 -1.56 13.53 18.00
CA ASP A 200 -0.71 13.59 19.20
C ASP A 200 0.41 14.63 19.02
N VAL A 201 1.11 14.60 17.89
CA VAL A 201 2.17 15.58 17.56
C VAL A 201 1.61 17.00 17.44
N ALA A 202 0.40 17.16 16.90
CA ALA A 202 -0.26 18.45 16.79
C ALA A 202 -0.89 18.95 18.12
N GLY A 203 -0.88 18.14 19.19
CA GLY A 203 -1.54 18.45 20.45
C GLY A 203 -3.07 18.47 20.36
N LEU A 204 -3.63 17.74 19.40
CA LEU A 204 -5.07 17.63 19.13
C LEU A 204 -5.65 16.34 19.74
N GLN A 205 -6.98 16.29 19.88
CA GLN A 205 -7.70 15.12 20.38
C GLN A 205 -8.82 14.75 19.39
N THR A 206 -9.27 13.49 19.39
CA THR A 206 -10.38 13.02 18.53
C THR A 206 -11.74 13.60 18.91
N GLY A 207 -11.87 14.14 20.13
CA GLY A 207 -13.15 14.58 20.70
C GLY A 207 -14.06 13.44 21.17
N ILE A 208 -13.60 12.18 21.08
CA ILE A 208 -14.34 11.00 21.57
C ILE A 208 -14.07 10.87 23.09
N PRO A 209 -15.11 10.92 23.95
CA PRO A 209 -14.92 10.80 25.40
C PRO A 209 -14.24 9.48 25.79
N GLY A 210 -13.17 9.58 26.58
CA GLY A 210 -12.44 8.41 27.09
C GLY A 210 -11.44 7.80 26.11
N SER A 211 -11.23 8.37 24.92
CA SER A 211 -10.10 8.00 24.06
C SER A 211 -8.98 9.04 24.15
N ASP A 212 -7.76 8.60 24.43
CA ASP A 212 -6.57 9.44 24.31
C ASP A 212 -5.88 9.13 22.98
N VAL A 213 -5.63 10.15 22.15
CA VAL A 213 -4.93 9.92 20.87
C VAL A 213 -3.51 9.38 21.08
N SER A 214 -2.88 9.70 22.21
CA SER A 214 -1.52 9.26 22.53
C SER A 214 -1.46 7.75 22.79
N ASP A 215 -2.60 7.08 23.05
CA ASP A 215 -2.62 5.65 23.30
C ASP A 215 -2.23 4.82 22.09
N LEU A 216 -2.60 5.26 20.89
CA LEU A 216 -2.29 4.59 19.61
C LEU A 216 -1.25 5.36 18.78
N SER A 217 -0.64 6.40 19.34
CA SER A 217 0.44 7.15 18.70
C SER A 217 1.70 6.28 18.57
N LEU A 218 2.36 6.35 17.42
CA LEU A 218 3.64 5.67 17.17
C LEU A 218 4.75 6.21 18.07
N LEU A 219 4.60 7.42 18.63
CA LEU A 219 5.54 7.95 19.65
C LEU A 219 5.55 7.08 20.92
N LYS A 220 4.43 6.45 21.26
CA LYS A 220 4.35 5.51 22.39
C LYS A 220 5.16 4.24 22.09
N THR A 221 5.04 3.71 20.87
CA THR A 221 5.80 2.54 20.41
C THR A 221 7.30 2.82 20.35
N ILE A 222 7.70 3.99 19.85
CA ILE A 222 9.11 4.42 19.87
C ILE A 222 9.70 4.47 21.29
N ARG A 223 8.87 4.73 22.31
CA ARG A 223 9.28 4.74 23.73
C ARG A 223 9.21 3.36 24.39
N GLY A 224 8.93 2.30 23.63
CA GLY A 224 8.84 0.92 24.10
C GLY A 224 7.46 0.53 24.66
N GLY A 225 6.42 1.34 24.43
CA GLY A 225 5.05 1.01 24.81
C GLY A 225 4.26 0.47 23.63
N ASP A 226 3.68 -0.71 23.75
CA ASP A 226 2.82 -1.27 22.71
C ASP A 226 1.39 -1.54 23.22
N PRO A 227 0.44 -0.66 22.90
CA PRO A 227 -0.95 -0.78 23.35
C PRO A 227 -1.69 -2.00 22.78
N GLU A 228 -1.21 -2.59 21.67
CA GLU A 228 -1.90 -3.69 20.99
C GLU A 228 -1.18 -5.03 21.12
N SER A 229 -0.11 -5.11 21.92
CA SER A 229 0.59 -6.37 22.18
C SER A 229 1.01 -7.10 20.90
N ASP A 230 1.57 -6.34 19.96
CA ASP A 230 2.20 -6.76 18.73
C ASP A 230 1.22 -7.31 17.69
N LEU A 231 -0.06 -6.95 17.86
CA LEU A 231 -1.13 -7.29 16.94
C LEU A 231 -1.24 -6.26 15.81
N ALA A 232 -1.31 -6.76 14.59
CA ALA A 232 -1.72 -6.00 13.42
C ALA A 232 -2.66 -6.83 12.56
N PHE A 233 -3.59 -6.17 11.87
CA PHE A 233 -4.60 -6.81 11.04
C PHE A 233 -4.57 -6.23 9.63
N SER A 234 -4.92 -7.06 8.65
CA SER A 234 -5.10 -6.68 7.26
C SER A 234 -6.29 -7.40 6.66
N GLU A 235 -7.01 -6.77 5.74
CA GLU A 235 -8.15 -7.37 5.04
C GLU A 235 -8.07 -7.09 3.54
N ALA A 236 -8.39 -8.10 2.74
CA ALA A 236 -8.60 -7.97 1.30
C ALA A 236 -10.02 -8.44 0.98
N ILE A 237 -10.88 -7.49 0.64
CA ILE A 237 -12.26 -7.74 0.20
C ILE A 237 -12.26 -7.79 -1.32
N PRO A 238 -12.69 -8.89 -1.96
CA PRO A 238 -12.65 -9.05 -3.40
C PRO A 238 -13.31 -7.89 -4.16
N PRO A 239 -12.57 -7.15 -4.99
CA PRO A 239 -13.14 -6.05 -5.76
C PRO A 239 -14.11 -6.59 -6.82
N SER A 240 -15.38 -6.20 -6.72
CA SER A 240 -16.44 -6.66 -7.62
C SER A 240 -16.17 -6.35 -9.09
N THR A 241 -15.45 -5.27 -9.38
CA THR A 241 -15.01 -4.89 -10.73
C THR A 241 -14.02 -5.90 -11.31
N PHE A 242 -13.03 -6.35 -10.52
CA PHE A 242 -12.03 -7.32 -10.96
C PHE A 242 -12.66 -8.70 -11.12
N LEU A 243 -13.55 -9.11 -10.20
CA LEU A 243 -14.31 -10.35 -10.33
C LEU A 243 -15.10 -10.41 -11.63
N ARG A 244 -15.78 -9.32 -12.03
CA ARG A 244 -16.51 -9.27 -13.31
C ARG A 244 -15.58 -9.40 -14.52
N VAL A 245 -14.41 -8.77 -14.48
CA VAL A 245 -13.40 -8.93 -15.55
C VAL A 245 -12.95 -10.39 -15.64
N LEU A 246 -12.67 -11.01 -14.51
CA LEU A 246 -12.25 -12.40 -14.40
C LEU A 246 -13.33 -13.38 -14.87
N GLU A 247 -14.59 -13.15 -14.55
CA GLU A 247 -15.72 -13.99 -14.99
C GLU A 247 -15.80 -14.12 -16.51
N HIS A 248 -15.45 -13.05 -17.23
CA HIS A 248 -15.43 -13.04 -18.69
C HIS A 248 -14.14 -13.58 -19.30
N ARG A 249 -12.99 -13.41 -18.63
CA ARG A 249 -11.68 -13.78 -19.17
C ARG A 249 -11.23 -15.19 -18.79
N ASN A 250 -11.34 -15.51 -17.51
CA ASN A 250 -10.86 -16.76 -16.94
C ASN A 250 -11.66 -17.15 -15.69
N PRO A 251 -12.92 -17.60 -15.83
CA PRO A 251 -13.76 -17.93 -14.69
C PRO A 251 -13.17 -19.07 -13.84
N ALA A 252 -12.39 -19.98 -14.43
CA ALA A 252 -11.78 -21.10 -13.71
C ALA A 252 -10.77 -20.65 -12.63
N VAL A 253 -10.08 -19.52 -12.84
CA VAL A 253 -9.11 -19.01 -11.85
C VAL A 253 -9.79 -18.52 -10.58
N ILE A 254 -11.04 -18.03 -10.68
CA ILE A 254 -11.81 -17.55 -9.53
C ILE A 254 -12.05 -18.69 -8.55
N ASP A 255 -12.45 -19.86 -9.06
CA ASP A 255 -12.73 -21.02 -8.22
C ASP A 255 -11.42 -21.68 -7.75
N ARG A 256 -10.41 -21.79 -8.62
CA ARG A 256 -9.09 -22.35 -8.28
C ARG A 256 -8.42 -21.61 -7.13
N LEU A 257 -8.43 -20.28 -7.17
CA LEU A 257 -7.78 -19.42 -6.17
C LEU A 257 -8.77 -18.87 -5.12
N ARG A 258 -10.02 -19.32 -5.14
CA ARG A 258 -11.08 -18.92 -4.20
C ARG A 258 -11.25 -17.40 -4.09
N LEU A 259 -11.14 -16.67 -5.22
CA LEU A 259 -11.06 -15.19 -5.24
C LEU A 259 -12.33 -14.47 -4.79
N ARG A 260 -13.43 -15.20 -4.53
CA ARG A 260 -14.68 -14.64 -3.98
C ARG A 260 -14.66 -14.51 -2.45
N LEU A 261 -13.67 -15.09 -1.78
CA LEU A 261 -13.58 -15.05 -0.33
C LEU A 261 -12.79 -13.82 0.12
N THR A 262 -13.31 -13.14 1.13
CA THR A 262 -12.55 -12.16 1.90
C THR A 262 -11.35 -12.83 2.54
N ARG A 263 -10.16 -12.24 2.36
CA ARG A 263 -8.95 -12.69 3.06
C ARG A 263 -8.61 -11.76 4.20
N ARG A 264 -8.22 -12.33 5.33
CA ARG A 264 -7.80 -11.60 6.53
C ARG A 264 -6.43 -12.09 6.95
N GLY A 265 -5.59 -11.17 7.39
CA GLY A 265 -4.30 -11.44 8.01
C GLY A 265 -4.32 -10.94 9.46
N VAL A 266 -3.74 -11.71 10.38
CA VAL A 266 -3.42 -11.27 11.73
C VAL A 266 -1.96 -11.57 12.02
N TYR A 267 -1.25 -10.57 12.50
CA TYR A 267 0.10 -10.68 13.03
C TYR A 267 0.05 -10.81 14.54
N GLN A 268 0.95 -11.61 15.10
CA GLN A 268 1.31 -11.57 16.51
C GLN A 268 2.79 -11.94 16.65
N GLY A 269 3.61 -10.94 16.95
CA GLY A 269 5.06 -11.08 16.87
C GLY A 269 5.50 -11.49 15.47
N ASP A 270 6.38 -12.49 15.40
CA ASP A 270 6.93 -12.98 14.13
C ASP A 270 5.95 -13.84 13.33
N HIS A 271 4.75 -14.13 13.84
CA HIS A 271 3.81 -15.03 13.18
C HIS A 271 2.67 -14.28 12.52
N LYS A 272 2.26 -14.75 11.34
CA LYS A 272 1.14 -14.25 10.59
C LYS A 272 0.21 -15.38 10.19
N LEU A 273 -1.04 -15.33 10.61
CA LEU A 273 -2.11 -16.22 10.15
C LEU A 273 -2.91 -15.52 9.04
N MET A 274 -3.11 -16.21 7.93
CA MET A 274 -4.03 -15.82 6.86
C MET A 274 -5.27 -16.72 6.86
N VAL A 275 -6.44 -16.11 6.69
CA VAL A 275 -7.75 -16.77 6.69
C VAL A 275 -8.50 -16.36 5.43
N ALA A 276 -9.07 -17.34 4.73
CA ALA A 276 -9.97 -17.12 3.59
C ALA A 276 -11.41 -17.48 4.00
N GLY A 277 -12.28 -16.48 4.06
CA GLY A 277 -13.58 -16.59 4.72
C GLY A 277 -13.38 -16.86 6.22
N ASP A 278 -13.82 -18.04 6.67
CA ASP A 278 -13.67 -18.51 8.06
C ASP A 278 -12.66 -19.66 8.20
N THR A 279 -11.90 -19.97 7.14
CA THR A 279 -10.98 -21.11 7.12
C THR A 279 -9.52 -20.64 7.12
N PRO A 280 -8.65 -21.14 8.02
CA PRO A 280 -7.21 -20.95 7.93
C PRO A 280 -6.69 -21.35 6.55
N GLU A 281 -6.01 -20.43 5.88
CA GLU A 281 -5.36 -20.67 4.59
C GLU A 281 -3.88 -20.99 4.81
N SER A 282 -3.20 -20.17 5.62
CA SER A 282 -1.78 -20.35 5.92
C SER A 282 -1.35 -19.68 7.22
N LEU A 283 -0.25 -20.16 7.77
CA LEU A 283 0.44 -19.59 8.94
C LEU A 283 1.92 -19.54 8.60
N TYR A 284 2.55 -18.39 8.80
CA TYR A 284 3.97 -18.20 8.53
C TYR A 284 4.69 -17.62 9.74
N ASN A 285 5.98 -17.95 9.89
CA ASN A 285 6.89 -17.17 10.72
C ASN A 285 7.66 -16.22 9.80
N VAL A 286 7.17 -14.99 9.70
CA VAL A 286 7.64 -14.02 8.71
C VAL A 286 9.01 -13.42 9.03
N ALA A 287 9.50 -13.58 10.27
CA ALA A 287 10.85 -13.14 10.63
C ALA A 287 11.95 -14.02 10.01
N VAL A 288 11.66 -15.31 9.80
CA VAL A 288 12.62 -16.26 9.19
C VAL A 288 12.20 -16.74 7.80
N ASP A 289 10.93 -16.58 7.43
CA ASP A 289 10.37 -16.85 6.10
C ASP A 289 9.58 -15.63 5.60
N PRO A 290 10.27 -14.53 5.25
CA PRO A 290 9.61 -13.30 4.78
C PRO A 290 8.91 -13.49 3.43
N THR A 291 9.26 -14.55 2.68
CA THR A 291 8.64 -14.93 1.42
C THR A 291 7.38 -15.79 1.58
N GLU A 292 7.00 -16.12 2.82
CA GLU A 292 5.78 -16.88 3.11
C GLU A 292 5.69 -18.21 2.33
N SER A 293 6.83 -18.90 2.25
CA SER A 293 7.01 -20.10 1.44
C SER A 293 6.74 -21.40 2.19
N HIS A 294 6.77 -21.37 3.52
CA HIS A 294 6.61 -22.54 4.38
C HIS A 294 5.40 -22.42 5.32
N ASN A 295 4.29 -23.04 4.91
CA ASN A 295 3.03 -22.99 5.65
C ASN A 295 3.04 -23.92 6.89
N LEU A 296 2.86 -23.32 8.07
CA LEU A 296 2.94 -23.93 9.39
C LEU A 296 1.58 -24.36 9.97
N VAL A 297 0.46 -24.24 9.23
CA VAL A 297 -0.88 -24.55 9.75
C VAL A 297 -0.97 -25.96 10.34
N ALA A 298 -0.39 -26.95 9.66
CA ALA A 298 -0.40 -28.34 10.12
C ALA A 298 0.57 -28.59 11.29
N GLU A 299 1.60 -27.76 11.42
CA GLU A 299 2.68 -27.93 12.39
C GLU A 299 2.39 -27.23 13.72
N GLN A 300 1.59 -26.16 13.70
CA GLN A 300 1.28 -25.34 14.88
C GLN A 300 -0.22 -25.11 15.10
N PRO A 301 -1.03 -26.18 15.26
CA PRO A 301 -2.49 -26.06 15.35
C PRO A 301 -2.98 -25.24 16.55
N GLN A 302 -2.27 -25.25 17.68
CA GLN A 302 -2.66 -24.44 18.85
C GLN A 302 -2.48 -22.94 18.61
N LEU A 303 -1.43 -22.54 17.87
CA LEU A 303 -1.22 -21.15 17.50
C LEU A 303 -2.26 -20.68 16.49
N VAL A 304 -2.60 -21.53 15.51
CA VAL A 304 -3.70 -21.27 14.57
C VAL A 304 -5.01 -21.02 15.33
N GLU A 305 -5.36 -21.88 16.28
CA GLU A 305 -6.59 -21.72 17.08
C GLU A 305 -6.60 -20.41 17.88
N ALA A 306 -5.48 -20.05 18.52
CA ALA A 306 -5.36 -18.80 19.25
C ALA A 306 -5.52 -17.57 18.34
N LEU A 307 -4.86 -17.56 17.17
CA LEU A 307 -4.94 -16.45 16.23
C LEU A 307 -6.32 -16.33 15.55
N LEU A 308 -7.01 -17.45 15.32
CA LEU A 308 -8.41 -17.44 14.89
C LEU A 308 -9.32 -16.77 15.92
N GLN A 309 -9.11 -17.04 17.22
CA GLN A 309 -9.85 -16.37 18.29
C GLN A 309 -9.56 -14.86 18.32
N THR A 310 -8.31 -14.46 18.07
CA THR A 310 -7.93 -13.05 17.93
C THR A 310 -8.68 -12.37 16.77
N ILE A 311 -8.75 -13.01 15.59
CA ILE A 311 -9.53 -12.49 14.45
C ILE A 311 -11.01 -12.35 14.83
N ALA A 312 -11.61 -13.39 15.43
CA ALA A 312 -13.02 -13.37 15.81
C ALA A 312 -13.34 -12.28 16.85
N ALA A 313 -12.42 -12.01 17.78
CA ALA A 313 -12.55 -10.96 18.78
C ALA A 313 -12.39 -9.55 18.20
N PHE A 314 -11.61 -9.38 17.13
CA PHE A 314 -11.46 -8.12 16.40
C PHE A 314 -12.65 -7.85 15.46
N ALA A 315 -13.26 -8.90 14.90
CA ALA A 315 -14.32 -8.83 13.90
C ALA A 315 -15.75 -9.25 14.37
N PRO A 316 -16.20 -9.07 15.64
CA PRO A 316 -17.48 -9.62 16.10
C PRO A 316 -18.71 -9.00 15.43
N GLY A 317 -18.55 -7.92 14.64
CA GLY A 317 -19.61 -7.20 13.93
C GLY A 317 -19.54 -7.23 12.40
N LEU A 318 -18.65 -8.04 11.79
CA LEU A 318 -18.50 -8.08 10.32
C LEU A 318 -19.38 -9.15 9.64
N HIS A 319 -19.69 -10.27 10.31
CA HIS A 319 -20.66 -11.27 9.81
C HIS A 319 -22.09 -10.70 9.64
N SER A 320 -22.42 -9.58 10.28
CA SER A 320 -23.73 -8.91 10.17
C SER A 320 -23.78 -7.79 9.13
N GLN A 321 -22.65 -7.39 8.53
CA GLN A 321 -22.62 -6.40 7.44
C GLN A 321 -22.52 -7.02 6.04
N GLU A 322 -22.49 -8.36 5.92
CA GLU A 322 -22.40 -9.06 4.62
C GLU A 322 -23.73 -9.17 3.84
N MET A 323 -24.80 -8.45 4.21
CA MET A 323 -26.06 -8.46 3.41
C MET A 323 -26.75 -7.11 3.20
N GLU A 324 -26.29 -6.02 3.81
CA GLU A 324 -26.61 -4.70 3.30
C GLU A 324 -25.39 -4.25 2.52
N SER A 325 -25.57 -4.06 1.22
CA SER A 325 -24.66 -3.29 0.38
C SER A 325 -23.99 -2.20 1.23
N ALA A 326 -22.71 -1.96 1.01
CA ALA A 326 -22.12 -0.65 1.22
C ALA A 326 -22.86 0.37 0.32
N ALA A 327 -24.12 0.64 0.64
CA ALA A 327 -24.72 1.92 0.47
C ALA A 327 -23.81 2.81 1.30
N VAL A 328 -22.95 3.54 0.57
CA VAL A 328 -22.34 4.81 0.96
C VAL A 328 -23.09 5.36 2.17
N ARG A 329 -22.60 5.07 3.37
CA ARG A 329 -23.16 5.64 4.60
C ARG A 329 -22.82 7.10 4.55
N ASP A 330 -23.81 7.97 4.31
CA ASP A 330 -23.75 9.45 4.38
C ASP A 330 -22.33 10.03 4.41
N VAL A 331 -21.56 9.73 3.37
CA VAL A 331 -20.29 10.41 3.13
C VAL A 331 -20.73 11.72 2.52
N SER A 332 -20.46 12.85 3.19
CA SER A 332 -20.86 14.15 2.67
C SER A 332 -20.35 14.29 1.24
N ASP A 333 -21.10 15.00 0.39
CA ASP A 333 -20.69 15.24 -1.00
C ASP A 333 -19.28 15.82 -1.07
N GLU A 334 -18.88 16.61 -0.07
CA GLU A 334 -17.55 17.16 0.11
C GLU A 334 -16.48 16.08 0.35
N VAL A 335 -16.72 15.10 1.21
CA VAL A 335 -15.77 13.99 1.43
C VAL A 335 -15.71 13.09 0.20
N LEU A 336 -16.84 12.84 -0.48
CA LEU A 336 -16.82 12.11 -1.76
C LEU A 336 -16.05 12.87 -2.84
N GLU A 337 -16.20 14.18 -2.93
CA GLU A 337 -15.46 15.01 -3.88
C GLU A 337 -13.96 15.04 -3.56
N GLN A 338 -13.58 15.10 -2.29
CA GLN A 338 -12.19 14.95 -1.85
C GLN A 338 -11.63 13.57 -2.18
N LEU A 339 -12.38 12.49 -1.92
CA LEU A 339 -11.96 11.14 -2.26
C LEU A 339 -11.83 10.94 -3.78
N ARG A 340 -12.72 11.53 -4.60
CA ARG A 340 -12.58 11.57 -6.07
C ARG A 340 -11.34 12.34 -6.49
N ALA A 341 -11.09 13.52 -5.91
CA ALA A 341 -9.89 14.31 -6.20
C ALA A 341 -8.59 13.57 -5.83
N LEU A 342 -8.65 12.70 -4.83
CA LEU A 342 -7.56 11.83 -4.40
C LEU A 342 -7.49 10.49 -5.16
N GLY A 343 -8.42 10.21 -6.09
CA GLY A 343 -8.44 9.01 -6.92
C GLY A 343 -9.03 7.75 -6.27
N TYR A 344 -9.66 7.87 -5.09
CA TYR A 344 -10.23 6.72 -4.35
C TYR A 344 -11.64 6.31 -4.81
N VAL A 345 -12.34 7.19 -5.55
CA VAL A 345 -13.71 6.96 -6.02
C VAL A 345 -13.85 7.51 -7.44
N ASP A 346 -14.58 6.80 -8.30
CA ASP A 346 -14.92 7.26 -9.67
C ASP A 346 -16.13 8.22 -9.71
#